data_AF-A0A183EUH5-F1
#
_entry.id   AF-A0A183EUH5-F1
#
_cell.length_a   1.000
_cell.length_b   1.000
_cell.length_c   1.000
_cell.angle_alpha   90.00
_cell.angle_beta   90.00
_cell.angle_gamma   90.00
#
_symmetry.space_group_name_H-M   'P 1'
#
loop_
_entity.id
_entity.type
_entity.pdbx_description
1 polymer ?
#
loop_
_entity_poly.entity_id
_entity_poly.type
_entity_poly.pdbx_seq_one_letter_code
_entity_poly.pdbx_strand_id
1 'polypeptide(L)'
;MLLRLAHREQFVAPSVSVAQRTAMCSPETLPLTMEPESGFYRDPVIVLDFQSLYPSIIIAYNYCFTTCLGKVLNIENIAAVGKAIELGGLSYCCPVCFYLNTLQ
;
A
#
# COMPACT_ATOMS: atom_id res chain seq x y z
N MET A 1 -10.68 -12.54 -7.18
CA MET A 1 -9.34 -12.71 -7.79
C MET A 1 -8.26 -12.91 -6.72
N LEU A 2 -8.10 -11.97 -5.77
CA LEU A 2 -7.07 -12.05 -4.72
C LEU A 2 -7.15 -13.32 -3.85
N LEU A 3 -8.34 -13.73 -3.39
CA LEU A 3 -8.48 -14.96 -2.58
C LEU A 3 -8.01 -16.23 -3.29
N ARG A 4 -8.17 -16.30 -4.63
CA ARG A 4 -7.72 -17.45 -5.42
C ARG A 4 -6.19 -17.50 -5.50
N LEU A 5 -5.55 -16.34 -5.66
CA LEU A 5 -4.09 -16.22 -5.66
C LEU A 5 -3.53 -16.50 -4.26
N ALA A 6 -4.14 -15.94 -3.22
CA ALA A 6 -3.76 -16.19 -1.84
C ALA A 6 -3.84 -17.68 -1.49
N HIS A 7 -4.93 -18.35 -1.83
CA HIS A 7 -5.07 -19.79 -1.61
C HIS A 7 -4.01 -20.62 -2.36
N ARG A 8 -3.69 -20.24 -3.60
CA ARG A 8 -2.66 -20.92 -4.40
C ARG A 8 -1.28 -20.80 -3.77
N GLU A 9 -0.95 -19.62 -3.25
CA GLU A 9 0.35 -19.33 -2.59
C GLU A 9 0.30 -19.60 -1.08
N GLN A 10 -0.71 -20.33 -0.59
CA GLN A 10 -0.89 -20.74 0.81
C GLN A 10 -0.97 -19.57 1.83
N PHE A 11 -1.38 -18.38 1.38
CA PHE A 11 -1.67 -17.26 2.27
C PHE A 11 -3.06 -17.37 2.90
N VAL A 12 -3.16 -16.89 4.14
CA VAL A 12 -4.43 -16.74 4.85
C VAL A 12 -4.93 -15.31 4.65
N ALA A 13 -6.15 -15.19 4.15
CA ALA A 13 -6.79 -13.88 3.99
C ALA A 13 -7.35 -13.40 5.34
N PRO A 14 -6.91 -12.24 5.84
CA PRO A 14 -7.43 -11.72 7.09
C PRO A 14 -8.87 -11.20 6.92
N SER A 15 -9.72 -11.46 7.91
CA SER A 15 -11.08 -10.92 7.97
C SER A 15 -11.15 -9.83 9.04
N VAL A 16 -11.37 -8.58 8.61
CA VAL A 16 -11.51 -7.43 9.52
C VAL A 16 -12.96 -7.31 9.99
N SER A 17 -13.18 -7.17 11.30
CA SER A 17 -14.50 -6.94 11.87
C SER A 17 -15.00 -5.51 11.61
N VAL A 18 -16.31 -5.28 11.73
CA VAL A 18 -16.91 -3.95 11.53
C VAL A 18 -16.32 -2.92 12.51
N ALA A 19 -16.14 -3.31 13.79
CA ALA A 19 -15.54 -2.44 14.80
C ALA A 19 -14.09 -2.04 14.45
N GLN A 20 -13.29 -3.00 13.97
CA GLN A 20 -11.91 -2.74 13.52
C GLN A 20 -11.87 -1.83 12.30
N ARG A 21 -12.80 -1.99 11.34
CA ARG A 21 -12.89 -1.13 10.16
C ARG A 21 -13.23 0.31 10.53
N THR A 22 -14.11 0.52 11.50
CA THR A 22 -14.45 1.88 11.99
C THR A 22 -13.29 2.55 12.72
N ALA A 23 -12.41 1.76 13.35
CA ALA A 23 -11.22 2.25 14.03
C ALA A 23 -10.03 2.57 13.09
N MET A 24 -10.10 2.22 11.81
CA MET A 24 -9.03 2.51 10.85
C MET A 24 -8.85 4.02 10.66
N CYS A 25 -7.59 4.45 10.53
CA CYS A 25 -7.27 5.83 10.22
C CYS A 25 -7.86 6.25 8.86
N SER A 26 -8.29 7.51 8.77
CA SER A 26 -8.67 8.13 7.50
C SER A 26 -7.46 8.19 6.54
N PRO A 27 -7.68 8.12 5.22
CA PRO A 27 -6.65 8.47 4.25
C PRO A 27 -6.09 9.86 4.50
N GLU A 28 -4.75 9.98 4.51
CA GLU A 28 -4.03 11.24 4.77
C GLU A 28 -3.74 12.01 3.47
N THR A 29 -3.74 11.33 2.32
CA THR A 29 -3.29 11.86 1.03
C THR A 29 -4.43 12.09 0.07
N LEU A 30 -4.36 13.17 -0.70
CA LEU A 30 -5.29 13.53 -1.76
C LEU A 30 -4.57 13.51 -3.13
N PRO A 31 -5.29 13.25 -4.23
CA PRO A 31 -4.73 13.39 -5.57
C PRO A 31 -4.37 14.85 -5.87
N LEU A 32 -3.34 15.06 -6.67
CA LEU A 32 -2.98 16.39 -7.15
C LEU A 32 -3.90 16.81 -8.29
N THR A 33 -4.60 17.93 -8.09
CA THR A 33 -5.38 18.61 -9.14
C THR A 33 -4.79 20.00 -9.33
N MET A 34 -4.25 20.28 -10.51
CA MET A 34 -3.71 21.61 -10.82
C MET A 34 -4.83 22.58 -11.18
N GLU A 35 -4.71 23.83 -10.74
CA GLU A 35 -5.62 24.88 -11.17
C GLU A 35 -5.28 25.29 -12.62
N PRO A 36 -6.24 25.26 -13.55
CA PRO A 36 -5.99 25.65 -14.92
C PRO A 36 -5.99 27.17 -15.08
N GLU A 37 -5.07 27.68 -15.90
CA GLU A 37 -5.09 29.07 -16.34
C GLU A 37 -6.27 29.28 -17.29
N SER A 38 -7.14 30.24 -16.98
CA SER A 38 -8.35 30.49 -17.75
C SER A 38 -8.06 31.45 -18.90
N GLY A 39 -8.28 31.02 -20.13
CA GLY A 39 -8.01 31.84 -21.31
C GLY A 39 -8.32 31.13 -22.62
N PHE A 40 -8.13 31.84 -23.72
CA PHE A 40 -8.23 31.28 -25.07
C PHE A 40 -6.83 31.02 -25.63
N TYR A 41 -6.49 29.75 -25.87
CA TYR A 41 -5.19 29.34 -26.39
C TYR A 41 -5.23 29.26 -27.91
N ARG A 42 -4.39 30.06 -28.59
CA ARG A 42 -4.25 30.06 -30.06
C ARG A 42 -3.26 29.00 -30.55
N ASP A 43 -2.25 28.73 -29.74
CA ASP A 43 -1.23 27.73 -30.01
C ASP A 43 -1.71 26.33 -29.60
N PRO A 44 -1.23 25.24 -30.26
CA PRO A 44 -1.64 23.89 -29.92
C PRO A 44 -1.21 23.49 -28.51
N VAL A 45 -2.13 22.91 -27.74
CA VAL A 45 -1.88 22.41 -26.38
C VAL A 45 -1.69 20.90 -26.41
N ILE A 46 -0.55 20.42 -25.91
CA ILE A 46 -0.24 18.99 -25.82
C ILE A 46 -0.87 18.43 -24.53
N VAL A 47 -1.62 17.34 -24.67
CA VAL A 47 -2.19 16.60 -23.55
C VAL A 47 -1.42 15.30 -23.38
N LEU A 48 -0.87 15.08 -22.18
CA LEU A 48 -0.08 13.91 -21.83
C LEU A 48 -0.77 13.16 -20.69
N ASP A 49 -0.99 11.86 -20.90
CA ASP A 49 -1.57 10.96 -19.91
C ASP A 49 -0.66 9.76 -19.67
N PHE A 50 -0.60 9.30 -18.42
CA PHE A 50 0.05 8.05 -18.08
C PHE A 50 -0.86 6.87 -18.42
N GLN A 51 -0.33 5.90 -19.17
CA GLN A 51 -1.02 4.64 -19.39
C GLN A 51 -1.03 3.83 -18.10
N SER A 52 -2.23 3.64 -17.53
CA SER A 52 -2.42 2.82 -16.32
C SER A 52 -1.56 3.25 -15.12
N LEU A 53 -1.65 4.53 -14.73
CA LEU A 53 -0.86 5.13 -13.65
C LEU A 53 -0.73 4.26 -12.38
N TYR A 54 -1.85 3.93 -11.72
CA TYR A 54 -1.83 3.22 -10.43
C TYR A 54 -1.35 1.77 -10.51
N PRO A 55 -1.82 0.94 -11.47
CA PRO A 55 -1.25 -0.40 -11.66
C PRO A 55 0.26 -0.39 -11.90
N SER A 56 0.76 0.56 -12.71
CA SER A 56 2.19 0.70 -12.98
C SER A 56 2.98 1.06 -11.72
N ILE A 57 2.46 1.96 -10.88
CA ILE A 57 3.08 2.30 -9.57
C ILE A 57 3.09 1.07 -8.65
N ILE A 58 1.98 0.34 -8.56
CA ILE A 58 1.86 -0.85 -7.69
C ILE A 58 2.93 -1.88 -8.04
N ILE A 59 3.14 -2.13 -9.34
CA ILE A 59 4.13 -3.10 -9.82
C ILE A 59 5.56 -2.58 -9.62
N ALA A 60 5.84 -1.33 -10.00
CA ALA A 60 7.18 -0.76 -9.95
C ALA A 60 7.75 -0.68 -8.53
N TYR A 61 6.90 -0.36 -7.54
CA TYR A 61 7.31 -0.19 -6.14
C TYR A 61 6.94 -1.38 -5.24
N ASN A 62 6.52 -2.50 -5.81
CA ASN A 62 6.13 -3.71 -5.08
C ASN A 62 5.11 -3.43 -3.95
N TYR A 63 4.07 -2.66 -4.26
CA TYR A 63 3.07 -2.25 -3.28
C TYR A 63 2.04 -3.36 -3.05
N CYS A 64 2.16 -4.08 -1.94
CA CYS A 64 1.31 -5.22 -1.62
C CYS A 64 1.11 -5.38 -0.11
N PHE A 65 0.02 -6.02 0.30
CA PHE A 65 -0.25 -6.35 1.71
C PHE A 65 0.84 -7.23 2.35
N THR A 66 1.59 -7.98 1.55
CA THR A 66 2.68 -8.84 2.03
C THR A 66 4.01 -8.10 2.20
N THR A 67 4.17 -6.94 1.56
CA THR A 67 5.44 -6.19 1.52
C THR A 67 5.41 -4.95 2.38
N CYS A 68 4.25 -4.34 2.58
CA CYS A 68 4.09 -3.22 3.50
C CYS A 68 4.21 -3.69 4.95
N LEU A 69 5.11 -3.08 5.74
CA LEU A 69 5.37 -3.43 7.14
C LEU A 69 4.96 -2.31 8.14
N GLY A 70 4.27 -1.27 7.68
CA GLY A 70 3.80 -0.17 8.52
C GLY A 70 4.46 1.17 8.22
N LYS A 71 4.16 2.16 9.05
CA LYS A 71 4.71 3.52 8.92
C LYS A 71 6.18 3.54 9.35
N VAL A 72 6.98 4.34 8.65
CA VAL A 72 8.41 4.56 8.93
C VAL A 72 8.64 5.05 10.37
N LEU A 73 7.71 5.82 10.94
CA LEU A 73 7.78 6.28 12.33
C LEU A 73 7.88 5.12 13.36
N ASN A 74 7.40 3.93 13.00
CA ASN A 74 7.34 2.76 13.87
C ASN A 74 8.45 1.74 13.53
N ILE A 75 9.52 2.14 12.84
CA ILE A 75 10.63 1.25 12.44
C ILE A 75 11.24 0.49 13.62
N GLU A 76 11.34 1.11 14.79
CA GLU A 76 11.83 0.47 16.01
C GLU A 76 11.00 -0.77 16.42
N ASN A 77 9.71 -0.79 16.07
CA ASN A 77 8.82 -1.91 16.35
C ASN A 77 8.91 -3.00 15.28
N ILE A 78 9.35 -2.64 14.07
CA ILE A 78 9.61 -3.59 12.98
C ILE A 78 10.93 -4.32 13.20
N ALA A 79 11.96 -3.62 13.70
CA ALA A 79 13.28 -4.19 13.94
C ALA A 79 13.35 -5.09 15.19
N ALA A 80 12.42 -4.93 16.13
CA ALA A 80 12.38 -5.71 17.36
C ALA A 80 11.55 -6.99 17.21
N VAL A 81 12.12 -8.13 17.59
CA VAL A 81 11.44 -9.43 17.59
C VAL A 81 10.26 -9.42 18.56
N GLY A 82 9.06 -9.77 18.07
CA GLY A 82 7.88 -10.01 18.92
C GLY A 82 7.03 -8.78 19.25
N LYS A 83 7.31 -7.62 18.66
CA LYS A 83 6.41 -6.46 18.77
C LYS A 83 5.29 -6.51 17.73
N ALA A 84 4.10 -6.10 18.15
CA ALA A 84 2.93 -6.01 17.27
C ALA A 84 3.04 -4.78 16.36
N ILE A 85 2.86 -5.00 15.06
CA ILE A 85 2.76 -3.97 14.03
C ILE A 85 1.28 -3.84 13.68
N GLU A 86 0.81 -2.61 13.62
CA GLU A 86 -0.55 -2.30 13.16
C GLU A 86 -0.54 -1.87 11.69
N LEU A 87 -1.29 -2.60 10.87
CA LEU A 87 -1.60 -2.23 9.49
C LEU A 87 -3.11 -2.08 9.35
N GLY A 88 -3.57 -0.82 9.41
CA GLY A 88 -4.99 -0.51 9.42
C GLY A 88 -5.67 -1.16 10.63
N GLY A 89 -6.64 -2.03 10.38
CA GLY A 89 -7.37 -2.75 11.43
C GLY A 89 -6.78 -4.11 11.81
N LEU A 90 -5.59 -4.45 11.31
CA LEU A 90 -4.91 -5.72 11.59
C LEU A 90 -3.70 -5.47 12.49
N SER A 91 -3.52 -6.30 13.51
CA SER A 91 -2.28 -6.40 14.28
C SER A 91 -1.61 -7.75 14.02
N TYR A 92 -0.32 -7.73 13.73
CA TYR A 92 0.47 -8.94 13.57
C TYR A 92 1.89 -8.75 14.07
N CYS A 93 2.52 -9.84 14.50
CA CYS A 93 3.92 -9.85 14.87
C CYS A 93 4.73 -10.28 13.65
N CYS A 94 5.69 -9.47 13.21
CA CYS A 94 6.59 -9.89 12.14
C CYS A 94 7.63 -10.87 12.71
N PRO A 95 7.71 -12.12 12.23
CA PRO A 95 8.87 -12.95 12.51
C PRO A 95 10.01 -12.40 11.65
N VAL A 96 11.04 -11.85 12.30
CA VAL A 96 12.24 -11.25 11.68
C VAL A 96 13.01 -12.23 10.75
N CYS A 97 12.58 -13.50 10.65
CA CYS A 97 13.18 -14.56 9.85
C CYS A 97 12.76 -14.63 8.36
N PHE A 98 11.72 -13.91 7.88
CA PHE A 98 11.21 -14.16 6.52
C PHE A 98 11.96 -13.47 5.38
N TYR A 99 12.66 -12.34 5.63
CA TYR A 99 13.32 -11.57 4.56
C TYR A 99 14.77 -11.98 4.26
N LEU A 100 15.42 -12.76 5.12
CA LEU A 100 16.81 -13.20 4.89
C LEU A 100 16.93 -14.40 3.94
N ASN A 101 15.86 -15.17 3.73
CA ASN A 101 15.89 -16.39 2.91
C ASN A 101 15.41 -16.20 1.45
N THR A 102 15.03 -14.99 1.04
CA THR A 102 14.59 -14.71 -0.34
C THR A 102 15.65 -13.99 -1.19
N LEU A 103 16.83 -13.72 -0.61
CA LEU A 103 18.01 -13.16 -1.29
C LEU A 103 19.23 -14.10 -1.29
N GLN A 104 19.03 -15.40 -1.01
CA GLN A 104 20.01 -16.48 -1.26
C GLN A 104 19.47 -17.49 -2.27
#